data_AF-A0AAV7CKV2-F1
#
_entry.id   AF-A0AAV7CKV2-F1
#
_cell.length_a   1.000
_cell.length_b   1.000
_cell.length_c   1.000
_cell.angle_alpha   90.00
_cell.angle_beta   90.00
_cell.angle_gamma   90.00
#
_symmetry.space_group_name_H-M   'P 1'
#
loop_
_entity.id
_entity.type
_entity.pdbx_description
1 polymer ?
#
loop_
_entity_poly.entity_id
_entity_poly.type
_entity_poly.pdbx_seq_one_letter_code
_entity_poly.pdbx_strand_id
1 'polypeptide(L)'
;MVSALDLYFQLCSIEVTCQSGSVIAATLANGGICPITGERVLSAEAVRNTLSLMHSCGMYDFSGQFAFHVGLPAKSGVSGAILLIVPNIMGVFCWSPPLDRIGNSVRGIHFCHDLVSLFNFHHYDDLRHCAKKLDPRKETRETQHKTVVNLLFAAYSGDVSALRRFALSAMDMEQKDYDSRTALHVAAAEGHMDVVRFLIDGCKVNPFVEDRWGNIPLQDAIKFERHEVVKLLTEYQETYVKRQMGAETSEEQMSLENLESMV
;
A
#
# COMPACT_ATOMS: atom_id res chain seq x y z
N MET A 1 -48.74 -15.44 15.17
CA MET A 1 -47.47 -15.27 15.91
C MET A 1 -46.58 -16.51 15.77
N VAL A 2 -47.11 -17.73 15.97
CA VAL A 2 -46.37 -18.99 15.77
C VAL A 2 -45.83 -19.14 14.33
N SER A 3 -46.64 -18.83 13.32
CA SER A 3 -46.23 -18.93 11.89
C SER A 3 -45.03 -18.07 11.50
N ALA A 4 -44.80 -16.93 12.17
CA ALA A 4 -43.64 -16.08 11.91
C ALA A 4 -42.35 -16.68 12.47
N LEU A 5 -42.45 -17.42 13.57
CA LEU A 5 -41.32 -18.13 14.16
C LEU A 5 -40.93 -19.35 13.32
N ASP A 6 -41.93 -20.08 12.80
CA ASP A 6 -41.68 -21.18 11.86
C ASP A 6 -40.95 -20.68 10.59
N LEU A 7 -41.39 -19.55 10.02
CA LEU A 7 -40.71 -18.91 8.90
C LEU A 7 -39.27 -18.52 9.26
N TYR A 8 -39.05 -17.95 10.46
CA TYR A 8 -37.71 -17.60 10.92
C TYR A 8 -36.78 -18.83 10.96
N PHE A 9 -37.25 -19.95 11.52
CA PHE A 9 -36.46 -21.18 11.55
C PHE A 9 -36.15 -21.70 10.14
N GLN A 10 -37.13 -21.66 9.24
CA GLN A 10 -36.91 -22.03 7.83
C GLN A 10 -35.82 -21.18 7.17
N LEU A 11 -35.84 -19.85 7.39
CA LEU A 11 -34.82 -18.94 6.84
C LEU A 11 -33.43 -19.19 7.43
N CYS A 12 -33.33 -19.51 8.73
CA CYS A 12 -32.06 -19.83 9.39
C CYS A 12 -31.50 -21.21 9.01
N SER A 13 -32.30 -22.09 8.43
CA SER A 13 -31.88 -23.42 7.96
C SER A 13 -31.58 -23.48 6.45
N ILE A 14 -31.47 -22.33 5.78
CA ILE A 14 -31.04 -22.28 4.37
C ILE A 14 -29.59 -22.71 4.25
N GLU A 15 -29.32 -23.57 3.27
CA GLU A 15 -27.98 -24.05 2.96
C GLU A 15 -27.37 -23.25 1.81
N VAL A 16 -26.08 -22.92 1.96
CA VAL A 16 -25.29 -22.25 0.92
C VAL A 16 -23.87 -22.80 0.93
N THR A 17 -23.22 -22.75 -0.23
CA THR A 17 -21.78 -23.02 -0.36
C THR A 17 -20.99 -21.72 -0.26
N CYS A 18 -19.67 -21.79 -0.02
CA CYS A 18 -18.82 -20.60 -0.04
C CYS A 18 -18.86 -19.86 -1.38
N GLN A 19 -19.01 -20.60 -2.49
CA GLN A 19 -19.09 -20.01 -3.83
C GLN A 19 -20.40 -19.25 -4.05
N SER A 20 -21.54 -19.81 -3.64
CA SER A 20 -22.81 -19.07 -3.73
C SER A 20 -22.83 -17.89 -2.74
N GLY A 21 -22.28 -18.08 -1.53
CA GLY A 21 -22.18 -17.04 -0.51
C GLY A 21 -21.31 -15.86 -0.93
N SER A 22 -20.21 -16.09 -1.65
CA SER A 22 -19.35 -15.01 -2.15
C SER A 22 -20.04 -14.17 -3.22
N VAL A 23 -20.87 -14.78 -4.08
CA VAL A 23 -21.69 -14.04 -5.06
C VAL A 23 -22.75 -13.18 -4.37
N ILE A 24 -23.37 -13.68 -3.29
CA ILE A 24 -24.32 -12.90 -2.48
C ILE A 24 -23.59 -11.69 -1.86
N ALA A 25 -22.43 -11.91 -1.23
CA ALA A 25 -21.62 -10.83 -0.68
C ALA A 25 -21.22 -9.80 -1.75
N ALA A 26 -20.82 -10.27 -2.93
CA ALA A 26 -20.38 -9.41 -4.03
C ALA A 26 -21.55 -8.62 -4.65
N THR A 27 -22.77 -9.16 -4.61
CA THR A 27 -23.99 -8.44 -4.99
C THR A 27 -24.24 -7.24 -4.06
N LEU A 28 -24.00 -7.40 -2.76
CA LEU A 28 -24.04 -6.28 -1.81
C LEU A 28 -22.88 -5.31 -2.04
N ALA A 29 -21.68 -5.81 -2.32
CA ALA A 29 -20.52 -4.97 -2.65
C ALA A 29 -20.77 -4.10 -3.90
N ASN A 30 -21.54 -4.61 -4.86
CA ASN A 30 -21.87 -3.98 -6.13
C ASN A 30 -23.22 -3.23 -6.11
N GLY A 31 -23.63 -2.70 -4.95
CA GLY A 31 -24.80 -1.83 -4.83
C GLY A 31 -26.15 -2.50 -5.14
N GLY A 32 -26.24 -3.81 -5.01
CA GLY A 32 -27.46 -4.59 -5.25
C GLY A 32 -27.60 -5.15 -6.66
N ILE A 33 -26.57 -5.00 -7.50
CA ILE A 33 -26.50 -5.57 -8.83
C ILE A 33 -25.67 -6.84 -8.78
N CYS A 34 -26.23 -7.97 -9.19
CA CYS A 34 -25.53 -9.25 -9.19
C CYS A 34 -24.33 -9.21 -10.15
N PRO A 35 -23.10 -9.52 -9.71
CA PRO A 35 -21.90 -9.33 -10.52
C PRO A 35 -21.80 -10.32 -11.69
N ILE A 36 -22.46 -11.48 -11.60
CA ILE A 36 -22.41 -12.52 -12.65
C ILE A 36 -23.59 -12.45 -13.62
N THR A 37 -24.72 -11.86 -13.23
CA THR A 37 -25.89 -11.73 -14.12
C THR A 37 -26.13 -10.30 -14.61
N GLY A 38 -25.62 -9.28 -13.91
CA GLY A 38 -25.90 -7.87 -14.21
C GLY A 38 -27.29 -7.39 -13.79
N GLU A 39 -28.10 -8.26 -13.17
CA GLU A 39 -29.46 -7.92 -12.76
C GLU A 39 -29.46 -7.13 -11.45
N ARG A 40 -30.36 -6.14 -11.36
CA ARG A 40 -30.62 -5.41 -10.11
C ARG A 40 -31.52 -6.26 -9.21
N VAL A 41 -30.93 -6.88 -8.20
CA VAL A 41 -31.63 -7.73 -7.22
C VAL A 41 -32.17 -6.91 -6.05
N LEU A 42 -31.44 -5.88 -5.63
CA LEU A 42 -31.79 -5.04 -4.46
C LEU A 42 -31.72 -3.55 -4.81
N SER A 43 -32.46 -2.73 -4.06
CA SER A 43 -32.30 -1.28 -4.12
C SER A 43 -30.98 -0.86 -3.47
N ALA A 44 -30.33 0.16 -4.04
CA ALA A 44 -29.06 0.65 -3.49
C ALA A 44 -29.22 1.21 -2.06
N GLU A 45 -30.40 1.72 -1.73
CA GLU A 45 -30.74 2.17 -0.38
C GLU A 45 -30.76 1.01 0.62
N ALA A 46 -31.44 -0.10 0.30
CA ALA A 46 -31.47 -1.28 1.16
C ALA A 46 -30.04 -1.80 1.39
N VAL A 47 -29.23 -1.87 0.33
CA VAL A 47 -27.84 -2.31 0.41
C VAL A 47 -27.01 -1.43 1.33
N ARG A 48 -27.07 -0.10 1.16
CA ARG A 48 -26.35 0.85 2.04
C ARG A 48 -26.76 0.65 3.50
N ASN A 49 -28.06 0.60 3.77
CA ASN A 49 -28.58 0.45 5.13
C ASN A 49 -28.12 -0.89 5.76
N THR A 50 -28.18 -1.97 5.00
CA THR A 50 -27.69 -3.29 5.44
C THR A 50 -26.20 -3.26 5.73
N LEU A 51 -25.37 -2.70 4.84
CA LEU A 51 -23.91 -2.63 5.06
C LEU A 51 -23.55 -1.80 6.29
N SER A 52 -24.24 -0.68 6.53
CA SER A 52 -24.07 0.11 7.75
C SER A 52 -24.38 -0.69 9.01
N LEU A 53 -25.49 -1.44 9.02
CA LEU A 53 -25.85 -2.30 10.16
C LEU A 53 -24.91 -3.50 10.32
N MET A 54 -24.42 -4.07 9.23
CA MET A 54 -23.41 -5.14 9.29
C MET A 54 -22.10 -4.65 9.89
N HIS A 55 -21.71 -3.40 9.63
CA HIS A 55 -20.52 -2.81 10.22
C HIS A 55 -20.66 -2.68 11.75
N SER A 56 -21.78 -2.19 12.27
CA SER A 56 -21.96 -1.96 13.72
C SER A 56 -22.50 -3.15 14.51
N CYS A 57 -23.23 -4.07 13.88
CA CYS A 57 -24.02 -5.11 14.55
C CYS A 57 -23.82 -6.53 13.96
N GLY A 58 -22.78 -6.73 13.13
CA GLY A 58 -22.62 -7.93 12.32
C GLY A 58 -22.07 -9.18 13.02
N MET A 59 -21.21 -9.00 14.02
CA MET A 59 -20.31 -10.04 14.56
C MET A 59 -20.57 -10.32 16.05
N TYR A 60 -21.85 -10.35 16.46
CA TYR A 60 -22.26 -10.48 17.87
C TYR A 60 -21.61 -9.39 18.74
N ASP A 61 -21.23 -9.71 19.99
CA ASP A 61 -20.58 -8.76 20.89
C ASP A 61 -19.19 -8.32 20.40
N PHE A 62 -18.61 -9.03 19.42
CA PHE A 62 -17.35 -8.65 18.78
C PHE A 62 -17.53 -7.55 17.70
N SER A 63 -18.76 -7.14 17.38
CA SER A 63 -19.03 -6.17 16.29
C SER A 63 -18.24 -4.87 16.43
N GLY A 64 -18.15 -4.31 17.64
CA GLY A 64 -17.40 -3.06 17.87
C GLY A 64 -15.89 -3.22 17.66
N GLN A 65 -15.31 -4.32 18.15
CA GLN A 65 -13.88 -4.61 17.97
C GLN A 65 -13.57 -4.96 16.51
N PHE A 66 -14.46 -5.69 15.84
CA PHE A 66 -14.33 -5.99 14.41
C PHE A 66 -14.39 -4.73 13.55
N ALA A 67 -15.35 -3.84 13.82
CA ALA A 67 -15.48 -2.56 13.14
C ALA A 67 -14.26 -1.65 13.35
N PHE A 68 -13.62 -1.73 14.52
CA PHE A 68 -12.43 -0.93 14.82
C PHE A 68 -11.14 -1.50 14.21
N HIS A 69 -10.93 -2.81 14.27
CA HIS A 69 -9.67 -3.43 13.84
C HIS A 69 -9.67 -3.89 12.37
N VAL A 70 -10.80 -4.40 11.88
CA VAL A 70 -10.96 -4.88 10.50
C VAL A 70 -11.66 -3.83 9.66
N GLY A 71 -12.67 -3.17 10.21
CA GLY A 71 -13.34 -2.05 9.54
C GLY A 71 -14.21 -2.44 8.35
N LEU A 72 -14.48 -3.73 8.13
CA LEU A 72 -15.31 -4.20 7.01
C LEU A 72 -16.72 -4.57 7.48
N PRO A 73 -17.77 -4.35 6.67
CA PRO A 73 -19.09 -4.91 6.94
C PRO A 73 -19.03 -6.45 6.88
N ALA A 74 -19.47 -7.11 7.94
CA ALA A 74 -19.52 -8.57 8.00
C ALA A 74 -20.76 -9.08 8.73
N LYS A 75 -21.10 -10.36 8.54
CA LYS A 75 -22.06 -11.07 9.39
C LYS A 75 -21.55 -12.48 9.69
N SER A 76 -21.52 -12.81 10.97
CA SER A 76 -21.19 -14.15 11.46
C SER A 76 -22.44 -15.02 11.61
N GLY A 77 -22.29 -16.32 11.40
CA GLY A 77 -23.29 -17.34 11.69
C GLY A 77 -22.71 -18.49 12.50
N VAL A 78 -23.54 -19.08 13.38
CA VAL A 78 -23.17 -20.21 14.25
C VAL A 78 -22.77 -21.48 13.49
N SER A 79 -23.04 -21.56 12.19
CA SER A 79 -22.52 -22.61 11.30
C SER A 79 -21.01 -22.49 11.02
N GLY A 80 -20.37 -21.44 11.54
CA GLY A 80 -18.96 -21.10 11.26
C GLY A 80 -18.77 -20.30 9.98
N ALA A 81 -19.86 -19.77 9.41
CA ALA A 81 -19.83 -18.92 8.24
C ALA A 81 -19.60 -17.44 8.62
N ILE A 82 -18.81 -16.73 7.81
CA ILE A 82 -18.66 -15.28 7.86
C ILE A 82 -18.89 -14.73 6.45
N LEU A 83 -19.94 -13.93 6.30
CA LEU A 83 -20.21 -13.13 5.11
C LEU A 83 -19.45 -11.81 5.24
N LEU A 84 -18.45 -11.55 4.41
CA LEU A 84 -17.59 -10.36 4.45
C LEU A 84 -17.75 -9.55 3.17
N ILE A 85 -17.93 -8.23 3.29
CA ILE A 85 -18.11 -7.33 2.15
C ILE A 85 -17.00 -6.30 2.14
N VAL A 86 -16.36 -6.11 0.98
CA VAL A 86 -15.49 -4.98 0.69
C VAL A 86 -16.23 -4.10 -0.33
N PRO A 87 -16.92 -3.02 0.12
CA PRO A 87 -17.79 -2.24 -0.75
C PRO A 87 -17.07 -1.74 -2.00
N ASN A 88 -17.73 -1.84 -3.15
CA ASN A 88 -17.20 -1.47 -4.48
C ASN A 88 -15.98 -2.26 -4.95
N ILE A 89 -15.58 -3.34 -4.26
CA ILE A 89 -14.42 -4.16 -4.64
C ILE A 89 -14.83 -5.62 -4.80
N MET A 90 -15.22 -6.29 -3.71
CA MET A 90 -15.50 -7.73 -3.73
C MET A 90 -16.37 -8.18 -2.56
N GLY A 91 -16.93 -9.39 -2.69
CA GLY A 91 -17.56 -10.12 -1.60
C GLY A 91 -16.82 -11.41 -1.32
N VAL A 92 -16.65 -11.74 -0.04
CA VAL A 92 -15.93 -12.92 0.42
C VAL A 92 -16.82 -13.71 1.38
N PHE A 93 -16.77 -15.04 1.30
CA PHE A 93 -17.46 -15.93 2.21
C PHE A 93 -16.47 -16.92 2.81
N CYS A 94 -16.25 -16.79 4.12
CA CYS A 94 -15.38 -17.69 4.86
C CYS A 94 -16.23 -18.72 5.59
N TRP A 95 -15.78 -19.98 5.61
CA TRP A 95 -16.45 -21.02 6.38
C TRP A 95 -15.45 -21.88 7.13
N SER A 96 -15.64 -21.97 8.44
CA SER A 96 -14.88 -22.85 9.34
C SER A 96 -15.74 -23.12 10.57
N PRO A 97 -16.30 -24.34 10.73
CA PRO A 97 -17.23 -24.68 11.81
C PRO A 97 -16.74 -24.40 13.25
N PRO A 98 -15.45 -24.56 13.61
CA PRO A 98 -14.97 -24.23 14.95
C PRO A 98 -15.18 -22.75 15.29
N LEU A 99 -15.94 -22.51 16.36
CA LEU A 99 -16.27 -21.17 16.86
C LEU A 99 -15.40 -20.79 18.07
N ASP A 100 -15.21 -19.49 18.23
CA ASP A 100 -14.68 -18.89 19.45
C ASP A 100 -15.74 -18.85 20.57
N ARG A 101 -15.37 -18.26 21.72
CA ARG A 101 -16.28 -18.13 22.87
C ARG A 101 -17.46 -17.18 22.63
N ILE A 102 -17.38 -16.32 21.63
CA ILE A 102 -18.39 -15.30 21.29
C ILE A 102 -19.37 -15.84 20.23
N GLY A 103 -19.03 -16.94 19.55
CA GLY A 103 -19.84 -17.59 18.53
C GLY A 103 -19.42 -17.24 17.10
N ASN A 104 -18.23 -16.68 16.91
CA ASN A 104 -17.66 -16.38 15.60
C ASN A 104 -16.67 -17.45 15.15
N SER A 105 -16.52 -17.64 13.84
CA SER A 105 -15.54 -18.59 13.30
C SER A 105 -14.10 -18.19 13.60
N VAL A 106 -13.33 -19.08 14.24
CA VAL A 106 -11.93 -18.81 14.65
C VAL A 106 -11.06 -18.47 13.44
N ARG A 107 -11.05 -19.35 12.43
CA ARG A 107 -10.25 -19.15 11.21
C ARG A 107 -10.79 -18.01 10.35
N GLY A 108 -12.10 -17.81 10.35
CA GLY A 108 -12.73 -16.75 9.60
C GLY A 108 -12.33 -15.35 10.11
N ILE A 109 -12.34 -15.15 11.43
CA ILE A 109 -11.87 -13.89 12.04
C ILE A 109 -10.37 -13.69 11.76
N HIS A 110 -9.57 -14.72 11.97
CA HIS A 110 -8.12 -14.63 11.75
C HIS A 110 -7.79 -14.19 10.31
N PHE A 111 -8.45 -14.81 9.32
CA PHE A 111 -8.36 -14.41 7.92
C PHE A 111 -8.73 -12.93 7.69
N CYS A 112 -9.80 -12.44 8.33
CA CYS A 112 -10.24 -11.05 8.16
C CYS A 112 -9.20 -10.04 8.69
N HIS A 113 -8.54 -10.34 9.80
CA HIS A 113 -7.45 -9.51 10.34
C HIS A 113 -6.22 -9.51 9.43
N ASP A 114 -5.82 -10.68 8.94
CA ASP A 114 -4.65 -10.80 8.05
C ASP A 114 -4.91 -10.10 6.71
N LEU A 115 -6.14 -10.18 6.19
CA LEU A 115 -6.56 -9.50 4.97
C LEU A 115 -6.33 -7.99 5.06
N VAL A 116 -6.79 -7.35 6.13
CA VAL A 116 -6.68 -5.89 6.31
C VAL A 116 -5.29 -5.45 6.78
N SER A 117 -4.52 -6.37 7.37
CA SER A 117 -3.11 -6.13 7.68
C SER A 117 -2.26 -6.07 6.41
N LEU A 118 -2.56 -6.91 5.43
CA LEU A 118 -1.86 -6.97 4.15
C LEU A 118 -2.36 -5.93 3.13
N PHE A 119 -3.68 -5.72 3.04
CA PHE A 119 -4.32 -4.87 2.04
C PHE A 119 -4.96 -3.61 2.63
N ASN A 120 -5.02 -2.53 1.86
CA ASN A 120 -5.66 -1.27 2.26
C ASN A 120 -7.20 -1.30 2.13
N PHE A 121 -7.82 -2.34 2.67
CA PHE A 121 -9.27 -2.56 2.62
C PHE A 121 -10.03 -2.08 3.86
N HIS A 122 -9.34 -1.65 4.91
CA HIS A 122 -10.03 -1.05 6.05
C HIS A 122 -10.91 0.12 5.56
N HIS A 123 -12.16 0.23 6.01
CA HIS A 123 -13.08 1.25 5.51
C HIS A 123 -12.56 2.69 5.70
N TYR A 124 -11.71 2.88 6.72
CA TYR A 124 -11.04 4.14 7.04
C TYR A 124 -9.54 4.17 6.66
N ASP A 125 -9.06 3.28 5.78
CA ASP A 125 -7.68 3.35 5.27
C ASP A 125 -7.50 4.46 4.22
N ASP A 126 -6.27 4.93 4.03
CA ASP A 126 -5.94 5.88 2.95
C ASP A 126 -5.82 5.14 1.61
N LEU A 127 -6.20 5.78 0.51
CA LEU A 127 -6.03 5.25 -0.85
C LEU A 127 -4.78 5.81 -1.55
N ARG A 128 -4.18 6.86 -0.98
CA ARG A 128 -3.05 7.61 -1.54
C ARG A 128 -1.74 7.26 -0.84
N HIS A 129 -1.70 7.31 0.50
CA HIS A 129 -0.44 7.21 1.27
C HIS A 129 -0.36 5.96 2.16
N CYS A 130 -0.57 4.77 1.60
CA CYS A 130 -0.33 3.52 2.32
C CYS A 130 1.14 3.09 2.18
N ALA A 131 1.93 3.26 3.23
CA ALA A 131 3.37 3.01 3.15
C ALA A 131 3.76 1.53 2.94
N LYS A 132 2.93 0.57 3.38
CA LYS A 132 3.30 -0.87 3.35
C LYS A 132 2.20 -1.83 2.90
N LYS A 133 0.96 -1.36 2.79
CA LYS A 133 -0.18 -2.21 2.41
C LYS A 133 -0.32 -2.28 0.90
N LEU A 134 -0.80 -3.42 0.41
CA LEU A 134 -1.06 -3.65 -1.01
C LEU A 134 -2.43 -3.08 -1.39
N ASP A 135 -2.50 -2.47 -2.57
CA ASP A 135 -3.76 -2.05 -3.18
C ASP A 135 -3.93 -2.73 -4.55
N PRO A 136 -4.75 -3.79 -4.66
CA PRO A 136 -4.92 -4.52 -5.91
C PRO A 136 -5.76 -3.77 -6.93
N ARG A 137 -6.37 -2.62 -6.57
CA ARG A 137 -7.09 -1.76 -7.53
C ARG A 137 -6.13 -1.05 -8.49
N LYS A 138 -4.86 -0.92 -8.12
CA LYS A 138 -3.85 -0.27 -8.94
C LYS A 138 -2.95 -1.33 -9.56
N GLU A 139 -2.67 -1.22 -10.85
CA GLU A 139 -1.65 -2.07 -11.47
C GLU A 139 -0.28 -1.72 -10.88
N THR A 140 0.41 -2.74 -10.33
CA THR A 140 1.68 -2.58 -9.60
C THR A 140 2.74 -1.87 -10.44
N ARG A 141 2.86 -2.23 -11.73
CA ARG A 141 3.84 -1.65 -12.65
C ARG A 141 3.49 -0.22 -13.07
N GLU A 142 2.23 0.02 -13.42
CA GLU A 142 1.78 1.32 -13.90
C GLU A 142 1.90 2.39 -12.80
N THR A 143 1.63 2.01 -11.54
CA THR A 143 1.73 2.92 -10.39
C THR A 143 3.17 3.30 -10.09
N GLN A 144 4.10 2.34 -10.12
CA GLN A 144 5.52 2.61 -9.93
C GLN A 144 6.02 3.57 -11.02
N HIS A 145 5.73 3.29 -12.29
CA HIS A 145 6.15 4.13 -13.40
C HIS A 145 5.57 5.54 -13.32
N LYS A 146 4.27 5.69 -13.03
CA LYS A 146 3.62 7.01 -12.87
C LYS A 146 4.27 7.81 -11.74
N THR A 147 4.60 7.15 -10.63
CA THR A 147 5.18 7.81 -9.46
C THR A 147 6.61 8.30 -9.76
N VAL A 148 7.43 7.46 -10.38
CA VAL A 148 8.79 7.82 -10.83
C VAL A 148 8.74 8.96 -11.83
N VAL A 149 7.87 8.88 -12.85
CA VAL A 149 7.74 9.94 -13.86
C VAL A 149 7.34 11.27 -13.21
N ASN A 150 6.40 11.26 -12.26
CA ASN A 150 6.00 12.48 -11.54
C ASN A 150 7.14 13.06 -10.70
N LEU A 151 7.96 12.21 -10.07
CA LEU A 151 9.14 12.63 -9.32
C LEU A 151 10.17 13.31 -10.24
N LEU A 152 10.48 12.68 -11.37
CA LEU A 152 11.45 13.19 -12.35
C LEU A 152 10.96 14.46 -13.03
N PHE A 153 9.66 14.56 -13.32
CA PHE A 153 9.06 15.77 -13.87
C PHE A 153 9.17 16.96 -12.91
N ALA A 154 9.03 16.72 -11.60
CA ALA A 154 9.26 17.77 -10.59
C ALA A 154 10.74 18.21 -10.55
N ALA A 155 11.67 17.28 -10.75
CA ALA A 155 13.10 17.61 -10.88
C ALA A 155 13.40 18.41 -12.16
N TYR A 156 12.73 18.09 -13.28
CA TYR A 156 12.84 18.81 -14.55
C TYR A 156 12.30 20.24 -14.45
N SER A 157 11.15 20.44 -13.81
CA SER A 157 10.53 21.77 -13.68
C SER A 157 11.19 22.66 -12.63
N GLY A 158 12.04 22.10 -11.77
CA GLY A 158 12.66 22.82 -10.66
C GLY A 158 11.76 22.96 -9.42
N ASP A 159 10.66 22.20 -9.32
CA ASP A 159 9.73 22.30 -8.20
C ASP A 159 10.23 21.56 -6.94
N VAL A 160 11.01 22.29 -6.14
CA VAL A 160 11.51 21.83 -4.84
C VAL A 160 10.37 21.52 -3.86
N SER A 161 9.22 22.18 -3.97
CA SER A 161 8.09 21.96 -3.06
C SER A 161 7.42 20.61 -3.33
N ALA A 162 7.27 20.22 -4.60
CA ALA A 162 6.85 18.88 -4.97
C ALA A 162 7.84 17.81 -4.47
N LEU A 163 9.14 18.02 -4.67
CA LEU A 163 10.17 17.08 -4.19
C LEU A 163 10.17 16.94 -2.65
N ARG A 164 9.99 18.04 -1.92
CA ARG A 164 9.82 17.99 -0.45
C ARG A 164 8.60 17.17 -0.05
N ARG A 165 7.47 17.31 -0.75
CA ARG A 165 6.27 16.50 -0.50
C ARG A 165 6.52 15.02 -0.76
N PHE A 166 7.22 14.67 -1.85
CA PHE A 166 7.59 13.29 -2.14
C PHE A 166 8.53 12.71 -1.08
N ALA A 167 9.53 13.47 -0.63
CA ALA A 167 10.44 13.06 0.44
C ALA A 167 9.69 12.80 1.76
N LEU A 168 8.77 13.69 2.11
CA LEU A 168 7.93 13.55 3.31
C LEU A 168 6.99 12.34 3.22
N SER A 169 6.58 11.94 2.02
CA SER A 169 5.76 10.73 1.80
C SER A 169 6.56 9.42 1.88
N ALA A 170 7.82 9.47 2.31
CA ALA A 170 8.74 8.32 2.36
C ALA A 170 8.93 7.63 0.99
N MET A 171 8.82 8.40 -0.09
CA MET A 171 9.14 7.92 -1.42
C MET A 171 10.64 7.72 -1.55
N ASP A 172 11.04 6.61 -2.15
CA ASP A 172 12.43 6.38 -2.49
C ASP A 172 12.86 7.30 -3.65
N MET A 173 13.83 8.17 -3.37
CA MET A 173 14.34 9.18 -4.30
C MET A 173 15.40 8.63 -5.25
N GLU A 174 15.88 7.40 -5.03
CA GLU A 174 16.85 6.73 -5.89
C GLU A 174 16.18 5.92 -7.01
N GLN A 175 14.85 5.98 -7.11
CA GLN A 175 14.11 5.31 -8.17
C GLN A 175 14.53 5.81 -9.55
N LYS A 176 14.62 4.86 -10.48
CA LYS A 176 15.10 5.08 -11.85
C LYS A 176 13.98 4.97 -12.86
N ASP A 177 14.08 5.78 -13.90
CA ASP A 177 13.22 5.74 -15.09
C ASP A 177 13.64 4.64 -16.08
N TYR A 178 12.92 4.51 -17.21
CA TYR A 178 13.21 3.53 -18.27
C TYR A 178 14.64 3.62 -18.84
N ASP A 179 15.24 4.81 -18.88
CA ASP A 179 16.63 5.12 -19.24
C ASP A 179 17.61 4.98 -18.07
N SER A 180 17.19 4.40 -16.94
CA SER A 180 17.99 4.25 -15.72
C SER A 180 18.43 5.57 -15.07
N ARG A 181 17.78 6.69 -15.41
CA ARG A 181 18.07 8.01 -14.84
C ARG A 181 17.35 8.22 -13.52
N THR A 182 18.06 8.81 -12.55
CA THR A 182 17.51 9.26 -11.26
C THR A 182 17.11 10.74 -11.32
N ALA A 183 16.41 11.22 -10.28
CA ALA A 183 16.08 12.65 -10.17
C ALA A 183 17.31 13.55 -10.20
N LEU A 184 18.46 13.06 -9.72
CA LEU A 184 19.72 13.80 -9.73
C LEU A 184 20.27 13.99 -11.15
N HIS A 185 20.14 13.00 -12.05
CA HIS A 185 20.54 13.15 -13.45
C HIS A 185 19.75 14.26 -14.14
N VAL A 186 18.42 14.22 -13.99
CA VAL A 186 17.51 15.20 -14.62
C VAL A 186 17.77 16.60 -14.07
N ALA A 187 17.91 16.75 -12.76
CA ALA A 187 18.20 18.04 -12.14
C ALA A 187 19.58 18.60 -12.55
N ALA A 188 20.58 17.72 -12.71
CA ALA A 188 21.93 18.10 -13.10
C ALA A 188 22.02 18.55 -14.57
N ALA A 189 21.27 17.89 -15.46
CA ALA A 189 21.17 18.27 -16.87
C ALA A 189 20.50 19.64 -17.04
N GLU A 190 19.38 19.88 -16.35
CA GLU A 190 18.67 21.16 -16.43
C GLU A 190 19.42 22.31 -15.76
N GLY A 191 20.12 22.02 -14.65
CA GLY A 191 20.91 23.00 -13.90
C GLY A 191 20.20 23.59 -12.67
N HIS A 192 19.17 22.92 -12.15
CA HIS A 192 18.38 23.43 -11.02
C HIS A 192 19.13 23.24 -9.69
N MET A 193 19.86 24.27 -9.27
CA MET A 193 20.71 24.23 -8.07
C MET A 193 19.94 23.86 -6.80
N ASP A 194 18.74 24.41 -6.60
CA ASP A 194 17.97 24.18 -5.38
C ASP A 194 17.48 22.73 -5.27
N VAL A 195 17.13 22.13 -6.41
CA VAL A 195 16.75 20.72 -6.49
C VAL A 195 17.96 19.83 -6.22
N VAL A 196 19.10 20.11 -6.84
CA VAL A 196 20.35 19.35 -6.64
C VAL A 196 20.77 19.40 -5.16
N ARG A 197 20.75 20.60 -4.55
CA ARG A 197 21.04 20.78 -3.12
C ARG A 197 20.06 19.99 -2.24
N PHE A 198 18.76 20.03 -2.56
CA PHE A 198 17.77 19.27 -1.82
C PHE A 198 17.99 17.74 -1.90
N LEU A 199 18.30 17.21 -3.08
CA LEU A 199 18.56 15.78 -3.28
C LEU A 199 19.84 15.31 -2.57
N ILE A 200 20.87 16.16 -2.56
CA ILE A 200 22.18 15.87 -1.95
C ILE A 200 22.15 16.00 -0.42
N ASP A 201 21.71 17.15 0.10
CA ASP A 201 21.74 17.46 1.52
C ASP A 201 20.58 16.76 2.26
N GLY A 202 19.38 16.77 1.65
CA GLY A 202 18.16 16.27 2.25
C GLY A 202 17.99 14.76 2.10
N CYS A 203 18.14 14.25 0.88
CA CYS A 203 17.85 12.84 0.55
C CYS A 203 19.10 11.94 0.51
N LYS A 204 20.31 12.52 0.43
CA LYS A 204 21.59 11.79 0.35
C LYS A 204 21.65 10.76 -0.79
N VAL A 205 21.14 11.14 -1.96
CA VAL A 205 21.11 10.29 -3.16
C VAL A 205 22.52 9.97 -3.64
N ASN A 206 22.76 8.74 -4.08
CA ASN A 206 24.05 8.31 -4.63
C ASN A 206 24.44 9.11 -5.91
N PRO A 207 25.61 9.78 -5.96
CA PRO A 207 26.06 10.56 -7.11
C PRO A 207 26.79 9.74 -8.19
N PHE A 208 27.04 8.44 -7.97
CA PHE A 208 27.75 7.55 -8.90
C PHE A 208 26.83 6.61 -9.68
N VAL A 209 25.52 6.86 -9.64
CA VAL A 209 24.56 6.07 -10.40
C VAL A 209 24.77 6.35 -11.89
N GLU A 210 24.90 5.29 -12.68
CA GLU A 210 25.02 5.38 -14.13
C GLU A 210 23.64 5.29 -14.81
N ASP A 211 23.47 6.09 -15.87
CA ASP A 211 22.35 5.98 -16.81
C ASP A 211 22.55 4.85 -17.84
N ARG A 212 21.59 4.69 -18.76
CA ARG A 212 21.69 3.71 -19.87
C ARG A 212 22.92 3.93 -20.77
N TRP A 213 23.43 5.16 -20.85
CA TRP A 213 24.57 5.54 -21.69
C TRP A 213 25.90 5.49 -20.92
N GLY A 214 25.89 5.06 -19.66
CA GLY A 214 27.08 5.01 -18.80
C GLY A 214 27.50 6.38 -18.26
N ASN A 215 26.66 7.41 -18.38
CA ASN A 215 26.95 8.73 -17.82
C ASN A 215 26.52 8.79 -16.36
N ILE A 216 27.32 9.48 -15.56
CA ILE A 216 26.98 9.90 -14.20
C ILE A 216 26.37 11.30 -14.19
N PRO A 217 25.62 11.72 -13.15
CA PRO A 217 25.02 13.05 -13.07
C PRO A 217 26.02 14.20 -13.26
N LEU A 218 27.27 14.01 -12.82
CA LEU A 218 28.35 14.99 -13.03
C LEU A 218 28.69 15.16 -14.52
N GLN A 219 28.75 14.06 -15.28
CA GLN A 219 29.04 14.09 -16.71
C GLN A 219 27.89 14.70 -17.50
N ASP A 220 26.64 14.46 -17.09
CA ASP A 220 25.48 15.16 -17.65
C ASP A 220 25.59 16.67 -17.41
N ALA A 221 25.91 17.11 -16.20
CA ALA A 221 26.12 18.53 -15.91
C ALA A 221 27.25 19.17 -16.75
N ILE A 222 28.34 18.43 -17.01
CA ILE A 222 29.44 18.88 -17.88
C ILE A 222 28.97 19.00 -19.33
N LYS A 223 28.23 18.01 -19.83
CA LYS A 223 27.72 17.96 -21.21
C LYS A 223 26.79 19.14 -21.54
N PHE A 224 25.98 19.57 -20.56
CA PHE A 224 25.09 20.72 -20.69
C PHE A 224 25.72 22.04 -20.18
N GLU A 225 27.03 22.05 -19.91
CA GLU A 225 27.82 23.22 -19.50
C GLU A 225 27.30 23.94 -18.23
N ARG A 226 26.77 23.17 -17.27
CA ARG A 226 26.23 23.66 -15.99
C ARG A 226 27.30 23.81 -14.91
N HIS A 227 28.16 24.80 -15.08
CA HIS A 227 29.35 25.04 -14.24
C HIS A 227 29.09 25.09 -12.73
N GLU A 228 27.98 25.67 -12.28
CA GLU A 228 27.65 25.79 -10.86
C GLU A 228 27.28 24.45 -10.23
N VAL A 229 26.51 23.63 -10.95
CA VAL A 229 26.13 22.29 -10.53
C VAL A 229 27.33 21.34 -10.53
N VAL A 230 28.24 21.47 -11.50
CA VAL A 230 29.50 20.69 -11.55
C VAL A 230 30.36 20.90 -10.31
N LYS A 231 30.48 22.14 -9.83
CA LYS A 231 31.24 22.42 -8.59
C LYS A 231 30.61 21.71 -7.39
N LEU A 232 29.29 21.83 -7.24
CA LEU A 232 28.56 21.25 -6.12
C LEU A 232 28.62 19.71 -6.14
N LEU A 233 28.43 19.09 -7.31
CA LEU A 233 28.52 17.64 -7.47
C LEU A 233 29.93 17.10 -7.22
N THR A 234 30.98 17.80 -7.66
CA THR A 234 32.38 17.41 -7.38
C THR A 234 32.66 17.40 -5.88
N GLU A 235 32.27 18.47 -5.17
CA GLU A 235 32.41 18.56 -3.70
C GLU A 235 31.63 17.44 -3.00
N TYR A 236 30.43 17.13 -3.48
CA TYR A 236 29.63 16.06 -2.93
C TYR A 236 30.23 14.67 -3.18
N GLN A 237 30.79 14.41 -4.36
CA GLN A 237 31.47 13.15 -4.65
C GLN A 237 32.66 12.92 -3.72
N GLU A 238 33.50 13.94 -3.49
CA GLU A 238 34.60 13.83 -2.52
C GLU A 238 34.10 13.51 -1.11
N THR A 239 33.01 14.17 -0.70
CA THR A 239 32.39 13.94 0.62
C THR A 239 31.78 12.54 0.73
N TYR A 240 31.17 12.05 -0.36
CA TYR A 240 30.57 10.72 -0.42
C TYR A 240 31.63 9.62 -0.35
N VAL A 241 32.73 9.75 -1.10
CA VAL A 241 33.86 8.79 -1.05
C VAL A 241 34.50 8.76 0.34
N LYS A 242 34.72 9.92 0.96
CA LYS A 242 35.23 9.99 2.35
C LYS A 242 34.30 9.27 3.34
N ARG A 243 32.98 9.37 3.15
CA ARG A 243 32.01 8.66 4.00
C ARG A 243 32.02 7.15 3.77
N GLN A 244 32.13 6.69 2.53
CA GLN A 244 32.22 5.27 2.18
C GLN A 244 33.49 4.64 2.79
N MET A 245 34.66 5.27 2.60
CA MET A 245 35.92 4.79 3.18
C MET A 245 35.91 4.79 4.71
N GLY A 246 35.24 5.75 5.36
CA GLY A 246 35.08 5.78 6.81
C GLY A 246 34.17 4.67 7.34
N ALA A 247 33.14 4.28 6.58
CA ALA A 247 32.23 3.19 6.94
C ALA A 247 32.92 1.82 6.84
N GLU A 248 33.69 1.58 5.78
CA GLU A 248 34.48 0.35 5.60
C GLU A 248 35.49 0.15 6.74
N THR A 249 36.19 1.22 7.16
CA THR A 249 37.13 1.14 8.29
C THR A 249 36.44 0.83 9.63
N SER A 250 35.19 1.24 9.83
CA SER A 250 34.43 0.94 11.06
C SER A 250 33.85 -0.48 11.09
N GLU A 251 33.46 -1.03 9.94
CA GLU A 251 32.99 -2.42 9.83
C GLU A 251 34.17 -3.41 9.99
N GLU A 252 35.33 -3.11 9.40
CA GLU A 252 36.55 -3.90 9.59
C GLU A 252 37.03 -3.89 11.06
N GLN A 253 37.00 -2.74 11.74
CA GLN A 253 37.33 -2.64 13.16
C GLN A 253 36.36 -3.43 14.07
N MET A 254 35.06 -3.35 13.84
CA MET A 254 34.09 -4.16 14.59
C MET A 254 34.25 -5.67 14.32
N SER A 255 34.65 -6.06 13.10
CA SER A 255 34.88 -7.47 12.78
C SER A 255 36.13 -8.03 13.48
N LEU A 256 37.17 -7.21 13.65
CA LEU A 256 38.40 -7.56 14.36
C LEU A 256 38.18 -7.61 15.88
N GLU A 257 37.46 -6.66 16.47
CA GLU A 257 37.11 -6.67 17.91
C GLU A 257 36.19 -7.85 18.28
N ASN A 258 35.26 -8.23 17.39
CA ASN A 258 34.42 -9.41 17.58
C ASN A 258 35.21 -10.74 17.48
N LEU A 259 36.33 -10.75 16.75
CA LEU A 259 37.22 -11.91 16.68
C LEU A 259 38.15 -11.99 17.91
N GLU A 260 38.66 -10.85 18.38
CA GLU A 260 39.52 -10.78 19.57
C GLU A 260 38.76 -11.10 20.87
N SER A 261 37.46 -10.82 20.93
CA SER A 261 36.61 -11.18 22.08
C SER A 261 36.20 -12.66 22.16
N MET A 262 36.59 -13.48 21.17
CA MET A 262 36.36 -14.94 21.15
C MET A 262 37.58 -15.79 21.54
N VAL A 263 38.74 -15.18 21.82
CA VAL A 263 39.98 -15.86 22.28
C VAL A 263 40.23 -15.54 23.75
#